data_AF-A0A1H7XL74-F1
#
_entry.id   AF-A0A1H7XL74-F1
#
_cell.length_a   1.000
_cell.length_b   1.000
_cell.length_c   1.000
_cell.angle_alpha   90.00
_cell.angle_beta   90.00
_cell.angle_gamma   90.00
#
_symmetry.space_group_name_H-M   'P 1'
#
loop_
_entity.id
_entity.type
_entity.pdbx_description
1 polymer ?
#
loop_
_entity_poly.entity_id
_entity_poly.type
_entity_poly.pdbx_seq_one_letter_code
_entity_poly.pdbx_strand_id
1 'polypeptide(L)'
;MKRSTILLSALALAVSAGNALAATDDLDVRRLNSSLDQLSSDPVLGGYAQGEQARAREAISQVGQYKPKDKLHAHYLYIAERRVDTAKAVAQFQDAQAKSAQLDREHDGILLESSRLDAEMARRQLEQQRMQNQMIQEEAARLQQQGVEYSQALEQAKAEGDKARQVAAAQAKVANAAKKQAALAEAAARAMRDINSSDGGAPASTPATTPKKSKKSGGN
;
A
#
# COMPACT_ATOMS: atom_id res chain seq x y z
N MET A 1 -46.87 87.51 43.07
CA MET A 1 -46.27 87.20 41.75
C MET A 1 -45.22 86.09 41.83
N LYS A 2 -44.04 86.26 42.47
CA LYS A 2 -42.91 85.30 42.42
C LYS A 2 -43.21 83.81 42.76
N ARG A 3 -44.29 83.49 43.49
CA ARG A 3 -44.65 82.09 43.83
C ARG A 3 -45.26 81.29 42.67
N SER A 4 -45.99 81.93 41.75
CA SER A 4 -46.62 81.23 40.61
C SER A 4 -45.58 80.75 39.59
N THR A 5 -44.47 81.49 39.44
CA THR A 5 -43.39 81.18 38.49
C THR A 5 -42.69 79.86 38.81
N ILE A 6 -42.58 79.50 40.09
CA ILE A 6 -41.94 78.25 40.55
C ILE A 6 -42.85 77.03 40.31
N LEU A 7 -44.18 77.20 40.39
CA LEU A 7 -45.12 76.14 40.08
C LEU A 7 -45.18 75.83 38.57
N LEU A 8 -45.01 76.85 37.71
CA LEU A 8 -44.94 76.65 36.26
C LEU A 8 -43.69 75.87 35.81
N SER A 9 -42.51 76.17 36.37
CA SER A 9 -41.28 75.48 35.98
C SER A 9 -41.22 74.02 36.45
N ALA A 10 -41.76 73.72 37.64
CA ALA A 10 -41.90 72.35 38.12
C ALA A 10 -42.82 71.49 37.21
N LEU A 11 -43.93 72.06 36.74
CA LEU A 11 -44.86 71.37 35.83
C LEU A 11 -44.23 71.11 34.45
N ALA A 12 -43.42 72.04 33.94
CA ALA A 12 -42.73 71.87 32.66
C ALA A 12 -41.72 70.71 32.66
N LEU A 13 -40.95 70.52 33.76
CA LEU A 13 -40.02 69.40 33.89
C LEU A 13 -40.71 68.04 34.05
N ALA A 14 -41.90 68.01 34.66
CA ALA A 14 -42.68 66.77 34.78
C ALA A 14 -43.20 66.27 33.41
N VAL A 15 -43.50 67.18 32.48
CA VAL A 15 -44.01 66.83 31.14
C VAL A 15 -42.89 66.32 30.22
N SER A 16 -41.67 66.89 30.28
CA SER A 16 -40.57 66.45 29.40
C SER A 16 -40.11 65.02 29.69
N ALA A 17 -39.97 64.65 30.98
CA ALA A 17 -39.61 63.29 31.39
C ALA A 17 -40.60 62.22 30.89
N GLY A 18 -41.89 62.57 30.77
CA GLY A 18 -42.93 61.67 30.27
C GLY A 18 -42.86 61.35 28.78
N ASN A 19 -42.16 62.16 27.99
CA ASN A 19 -42.00 61.99 26.54
C ASN A 19 -40.75 61.16 26.17
N ALA A 20 -39.67 61.27 26.95
CA ALA A 20 -38.43 60.54 26.69
C ALA A 20 -38.63 59.01 26.71
N LEU A 21 -39.34 58.49 27.72
CA LEU A 21 -39.60 57.06 27.87
C LEU A 21 -40.40 56.47 26.69
N ALA A 22 -41.46 57.15 26.25
CA ALA A 22 -42.29 56.69 25.13
C ALA A 22 -41.54 56.70 23.78
N ALA A 23 -40.46 57.47 23.65
CA ALA A 23 -39.60 57.47 22.47
C ALA A 23 -38.59 56.30 22.48
N THR A 24 -38.17 55.79 23.65
CA THR A 24 -37.32 54.59 23.76
C THR A 24 -38.08 53.30 23.45
N ASP A 25 -39.30 53.13 23.95
CA ASP A 25 -40.05 51.87 23.78
C ASP A 25 -40.36 51.56 22.30
N ASP A 26 -40.73 52.61 21.55
CA ASP A 26 -40.92 52.56 20.09
C ASP A 26 -39.58 52.33 19.33
N LEU A 27 -38.46 52.84 19.86
CA LEU A 27 -37.13 52.58 19.31
C LEU A 27 -36.71 51.10 19.48
N ASP A 28 -36.99 50.47 20.62
CA ASP A 28 -36.66 49.06 20.84
C ASP A 28 -37.57 48.13 20.01
N VAL A 29 -38.86 48.42 19.88
CA VAL A 29 -39.74 47.68 18.94
C VAL A 29 -39.25 47.82 17.50
N ARG A 30 -38.84 49.02 17.05
CA ARG A 30 -38.26 49.23 15.71
C ARG A 30 -36.91 48.53 15.54
N ARG A 31 -36.08 48.47 16.58
CA ARG A 31 -34.81 47.73 16.62
C ARG A 31 -35.01 46.22 16.48
N LEU A 32 -36.00 45.64 17.17
CA LEU A 32 -36.33 44.22 17.05
C LEU A 32 -36.84 43.85 15.66
N ASN A 33 -37.72 44.66 15.06
CA ASN A 33 -38.15 44.48 13.67
C ASN A 33 -36.96 44.54 12.71
N SER A 34 -36.17 45.62 12.75
CA SER A 34 -34.98 45.79 11.89
C SER A 34 -33.99 44.62 12.01
N SER A 35 -33.75 44.14 13.24
CA SER A 35 -32.91 42.97 13.54
C SER A 35 -33.45 41.65 12.97
N LEU A 36 -34.77 41.52 12.83
CA LEU A 36 -35.44 40.33 12.32
C LEU A 36 -35.59 40.38 10.78
N ASP A 37 -35.80 41.57 10.23
CA ASP A 37 -35.82 41.81 8.79
C ASP A 37 -34.42 41.64 8.19
N GLN A 38 -33.37 42.11 8.87
CA GLN A 38 -31.97 41.78 8.58
C GLN A 38 -31.73 40.27 8.54
N LEU A 39 -32.18 39.51 9.55
CA LEU A 39 -32.07 38.05 9.54
C LEU A 39 -32.78 37.44 8.32
N SER A 40 -33.99 37.90 8.00
CA SER A 40 -34.79 37.33 6.90
C SER A 40 -34.36 37.75 5.50
N SER A 41 -33.53 38.79 5.38
CA SER A 41 -32.95 39.27 4.12
C SER A 41 -31.49 38.85 3.91
N ASP A 42 -30.89 38.20 4.91
CA ASP A 42 -29.57 37.58 4.79
C ASP A 42 -29.62 36.43 3.76
N PRO A 43 -28.75 36.42 2.72
CA PRO A 43 -28.80 35.43 1.66
C PRO A 43 -28.38 34.02 2.08
N VAL A 44 -27.78 33.87 3.27
CA VAL A 44 -27.39 32.58 3.87
C VAL A 44 -28.35 32.18 4.97
N LEU A 45 -28.68 33.11 5.89
CA LEU A 45 -29.47 32.82 7.08
C LEU A 45 -30.99 33.03 6.91
N GLY A 46 -31.41 33.86 5.96
CA GLY A 46 -32.83 34.25 5.80
C GLY A 46 -33.75 33.12 5.37
N GLY A 47 -33.21 32.07 4.74
CA GLY A 47 -33.92 30.83 4.44
C GLY A 47 -34.16 29.93 5.66
N TYR A 48 -33.35 30.05 6.71
CA TYR A 48 -33.43 29.18 7.89
C TYR A 48 -34.36 29.72 9.00
N ALA A 49 -34.70 28.85 9.94
CA ALA A 49 -35.47 29.15 11.15
C ALA A 49 -36.86 29.81 10.93
N GLN A 50 -37.49 29.64 9.76
CA GLN A 50 -38.78 30.28 9.39
C GLN A 50 -39.85 30.26 10.50
N GLY A 51 -40.01 29.12 11.19
CA GLY A 51 -40.96 28.98 12.31
C GLY A 51 -40.63 29.85 13.53
N GLU A 52 -39.35 30.04 13.86
CA GLU A 52 -38.95 30.97 14.93
C GLU A 52 -38.94 32.42 14.44
N GLN A 53 -38.62 32.69 13.17
CA GLN A 53 -38.83 34.02 12.58
C GLN A 53 -40.30 34.45 12.70
N ALA A 54 -41.24 33.57 12.35
CA ALA A 54 -42.67 33.82 12.48
C ALA A 54 -43.08 34.05 13.95
N ARG A 55 -42.63 33.21 14.88
CA ARG A 55 -42.85 33.40 16.33
C ARG A 55 -42.22 34.69 16.88
N ALA A 56 -41.13 35.17 16.30
CA ALA A 56 -40.52 36.45 16.66
C ALA A 56 -41.33 37.64 16.13
N ARG A 57 -41.81 37.60 14.87
CA ARG A 57 -42.73 38.62 14.32
C ARG A 57 -44.02 38.70 15.15
N GLU A 58 -44.57 37.55 15.55
CA GLU A 58 -45.74 37.48 16.43
C GLU A 58 -45.45 38.10 17.80
N ALA A 59 -44.38 37.71 18.49
CA ALA A 59 -44.03 38.25 19.80
C ALA A 59 -43.81 39.77 19.78
N ILE A 60 -43.13 40.31 18.76
CA ILE A 60 -42.97 41.76 18.56
C ILE A 60 -44.34 42.44 18.38
N SER A 61 -45.27 41.83 17.62
CA SER A 61 -46.62 42.37 17.45
C SER A 61 -47.44 42.40 18.75
N GLN A 62 -47.18 41.49 19.68
CA GLN A 62 -47.82 41.49 21.01
C GLN A 62 -47.33 42.65 21.90
N VAL A 63 -46.07 43.07 21.78
CA VAL A 63 -45.54 44.26 22.51
C VAL A 63 -46.38 45.52 22.20
N GLY A 64 -46.73 45.72 20.93
CA GLY A 64 -47.51 46.87 20.46
C GLY A 64 -48.97 46.92 20.96
N GLN A 65 -49.48 45.85 21.60
CA GLN A 65 -50.81 45.85 22.22
C GLN A 65 -50.81 46.54 23.60
N TYR A 66 -49.64 46.65 24.23
CA TYR A 66 -49.47 47.24 25.56
C TYR A 66 -48.81 48.60 25.48
N LYS A 67 -49.31 49.56 26.27
CA LYS A 67 -48.74 50.90 26.32
C LYS A 67 -47.37 50.88 27.04
N PRO A 68 -46.38 51.69 26.61
CA PRO A 68 -45.15 52.04 27.34
C PRO A 68 -45.16 51.91 28.88
N LYS A 69 -46.18 52.46 29.54
CA LYS A 69 -46.27 52.56 31.01
C LYS A 69 -46.96 51.36 31.68
N ASP A 70 -47.31 50.32 30.93
CA ASP A 70 -47.89 49.08 31.43
C ASP A 70 -46.77 48.13 31.90
N LYS A 71 -46.97 47.46 33.03
CA LYS A 71 -46.07 46.39 33.51
C LYS A 71 -45.98 45.22 32.52
N LEU A 72 -47.04 44.99 31.75
CA LEU A 72 -47.07 43.95 30.73
C LEU A 72 -46.18 44.30 29.53
N HIS A 73 -46.02 45.57 29.17
CA HIS A 73 -45.21 45.98 28.01
C HIS A 73 -43.76 45.50 28.12
N ALA A 74 -43.11 45.72 29.27
CA ALA A 74 -41.76 45.24 29.54
C ALA A 74 -41.64 43.70 29.55
N HIS A 75 -42.69 42.99 29.96
CA HIS A 75 -42.72 41.52 29.95
C HIS A 75 -42.79 40.97 28.52
N TYR A 76 -43.67 41.51 27.68
CA TYR A 76 -43.76 41.10 26.27
C TYR A 76 -42.52 41.54 25.48
N LEU A 77 -41.92 42.69 25.78
CA LEU A 77 -40.66 43.13 25.16
C LEU A 77 -39.53 42.11 25.40
N TYR A 78 -39.33 41.65 26.64
CA TYR A 78 -38.37 40.60 26.96
C TYR A 78 -38.65 39.27 26.22
N ILE A 79 -39.92 38.90 26.04
CA ILE A 79 -40.29 37.71 25.25
C ILE A 79 -39.94 37.91 23.77
N ALA A 80 -40.19 39.11 23.21
CA ALA A 80 -39.86 39.45 21.84
C ALA A 80 -38.34 39.45 21.57
N GLU A 81 -37.54 40.04 22.47
CA GLU A 81 -36.08 39.93 22.46
C GLU A 81 -35.63 38.46 22.38
N ARG A 82 -36.11 37.63 23.30
CA ARG A 82 -35.73 36.21 23.38
C ARG A 82 -36.18 35.40 22.18
N ARG A 83 -37.29 35.76 21.52
CA ARG A 83 -37.70 35.14 20.25
C ARG A 83 -36.80 35.55 19.08
N VAL A 84 -36.38 36.82 19.01
CA VAL A 84 -35.41 37.28 17.98
C VAL A 84 -34.04 36.62 18.18
N ASP A 85 -33.56 36.50 19.42
CA ASP A 85 -32.33 35.74 19.73
C ASP A 85 -32.45 34.27 19.31
N THR A 86 -33.57 33.63 19.65
CA THR A 86 -33.83 32.21 19.30
C THR A 86 -33.86 32.02 17.79
N ALA A 87 -34.51 32.91 17.04
CA ALA A 87 -34.55 32.83 15.57
C ALA A 87 -33.14 32.92 14.95
N LYS A 88 -32.28 33.81 15.44
CA LYS A 88 -30.88 33.92 15.01
C LYS A 88 -30.07 32.67 15.33
N ALA A 89 -30.16 32.18 16.57
CA ALA A 89 -29.41 31.01 17.03
C ALA A 89 -29.83 29.74 16.25
N VAL A 90 -31.13 29.55 16.00
CA VAL A 90 -31.63 28.42 15.20
C VAL A 90 -31.23 28.56 13.73
N ALA A 91 -31.18 29.76 13.16
CA ALA A 91 -30.72 29.96 11.79
C ALA A 91 -29.24 29.62 11.62
N GLN A 92 -28.40 30.10 12.55
CA GLN A 92 -26.97 29.78 12.60
C GLN A 92 -26.72 28.28 12.83
N PHE A 93 -27.51 27.62 13.67
CA PHE A 93 -27.43 26.18 13.88
C PHE A 93 -27.79 25.38 12.62
N GLN A 94 -28.84 25.77 11.88
CA GLN A 94 -29.24 25.10 10.64
C GLN A 94 -28.20 25.28 9.52
N ASP A 95 -27.62 26.47 9.38
CA ASP A 95 -26.50 26.74 8.49
C ASP A 95 -25.25 25.89 8.83
N ALA A 96 -24.87 25.85 10.11
CA ALA A 96 -23.75 25.03 10.57
C ALA A 96 -23.99 23.52 10.36
N GLN A 97 -25.21 23.04 10.59
CA GLN A 97 -25.61 21.65 10.34
C GLN A 97 -25.55 21.30 8.84
N ALA A 98 -26.03 22.20 7.97
CA ALA A 98 -25.95 22.01 6.52
C ALA A 98 -24.50 21.94 6.03
N LYS A 99 -23.62 22.79 6.58
CA LYS A 99 -22.18 22.81 6.29
C LYS A 99 -21.46 21.55 6.80
N SER A 100 -21.76 21.08 8.02
CA SER A 100 -21.25 19.79 8.51
C SER A 100 -21.62 18.67 7.55
N ALA A 101 -22.92 18.52 7.25
CA ALA A 101 -23.41 17.45 6.37
C ALA A 101 -22.83 17.53 4.94
N GLN A 102 -22.39 18.70 4.48
CA GLN A 102 -21.62 18.84 3.23
C GLN A 102 -20.20 18.29 3.39
N LEU A 103 -19.47 18.75 4.41
CA LEU A 103 -18.10 18.29 4.69
C LEU A 103 -18.03 16.78 4.94
N ASP A 104 -19.04 16.21 5.61
CA ASP A 104 -19.16 14.77 5.84
C ASP A 104 -19.24 14.00 4.50
N ARG A 105 -20.04 14.48 3.55
CA ARG A 105 -20.14 13.88 2.18
C ARG A 105 -18.87 14.05 1.36
N GLU A 106 -18.18 15.18 1.50
CA GLU A 106 -16.89 15.44 0.85
C GLU A 106 -15.80 14.51 1.43
N HIS A 107 -15.79 14.30 2.74
CA HIS A 107 -14.89 13.37 3.44
C HIS A 107 -15.12 11.91 3.02
N ASP A 108 -16.38 11.44 3.01
CA ASP A 108 -16.74 10.10 2.54
C ASP A 108 -16.30 9.88 1.08
N GLY A 109 -16.45 10.91 0.23
CA GLY A 109 -15.98 10.89 -1.16
C GLY A 109 -14.46 10.70 -1.26
N ILE A 110 -13.69 11.45 -0.48
CA ILE A 110 -12.22 11.37 -0.45
C ILE A 110 -11.75 10.00 0.08
N LEU A 111 -12.37 9.47 1.13
CA LEU A 111 -12.05 8.14 1.67
C LEU A 111 -12.32 7.03 0.64
N LEU A 112 -13.44 7.14 -0.08
CA LEU A 112 -13.84 6.18 -1.11
C LEU A 112 -12.95 6.26 -2.37
N GLU A 113 -12.44 7.44 -2.71
CA GLU A 113 -11.43 7.61 -3.76
C GLU A 113 -10.06 7.05 -3.35
N SER A 114 -9.57 7.34 -2.14
CA SER A 114 -8.34 6.73 -1.60
C SER A 114 -8.43 5.20 -1.63
N SER A 115 -9.52 4.64 -1.11
CA SER A 115 -9.74 3.19 -1.08
C SER A 115 -9.72 2.54 -2.48
N ARG A 116 -10.18 3.24 -3.53
CA ARG A 116 -10.07 2.79 -4.91
C ARG A 116 -8.62 2.80 -5.40
N LEU A 117 -7.88 3.88 -5.16
CA LEU A 117 -6.47 4.01 -5.53
C LEU A 117 -5.61 2.95 -4.84
N ASP A 118 -5.85 2.71 -3.55
CA ASP A 118 -5.19 1.67 -2.76
C ASP A 118 -5.50 0.26 -3.31
N ALA A 119 -6.77 -0.02 -3.65
CA ALA A 119 -7.17 -1.28 -4.26
C ALA A 119 -6.55 -1.51 -5.65
N GLU A 120 -6.40 -0.45 -6.46
CA GLU A 120 -5.67 -0.53 -7.73
C GLU A 120 -4.16 -0.77 -7.53
N MET A 121 -3.54 -0.09 -6.56
CA MET A 121 -2.14 -0.30 -6.23
C MET A 121 -1.87 -1.73 -5.74
N ALA A 122 -2.76 -2.27 -4.89
CA ALA A 122 -2.68 -3.66 -4.44
C ALA A 122 -2.84 -4.66 -5.59
N ARG A 123 -3.73 -4.40 -6.56
CA ARG A 123 -3.86 -5.23 -7.78
C ARG A 123 -2.59 -5.20 -8.62
N ARG A 124 -2.05 -4.01 -8.92
CA ARG A 124 -0.80 -3.84 -9.69
C ARG A 124 0.38 -4.55 -9.01
N GLN A 125 0.49 -4.48 -7.68
CA GLN A 125 1.53 -5.20 -6.91
C GLN A 125 1.34 -6.72 -6.97
N LEU A 126 0.11 -7.22 -6.82
CA LEU A 126 -0.20 -8.66 -6.92
C LEU A 126 0.07 -9.22 -8.32
N GLU A 127 -0.21 -8.44 -9.37
CA GLU A 127 0.11 -8.78 -10.76
C GLU A 127 1.62 -8.85 -10.99
N GLN A 128 2.39 -7.87 -10.51
CA GLN A 128 3.87 -7.90 -10.55
C GLN A 128 4.44 -9.12 -9.80
N GLN A 129 3.92 -9.43 -8.62
CA GLN A 129 4.33 -10.63 -7.86
C GLN A 129 4.00 -11.92 -8.60
N ARG A 130 2.84 -12.02 -9.26
CA ARG A 130 2.47 -13.18 -10.09
C ARG A 130 3.42 -13.37 -11.28
N MET A 131 3.72 -12.29 -12.03
CA MET A 131 4.69 -12.33 -13.13
C MET A 131 6.07 -12.80 -12.66
N GLN A 132 6.56 -12.28 -11.53
CA GLN A 132 7.85 -12.69 -10.97
C GLN A 132 7.84 -14.17 -10.54
N ASN A 133 6.77 -14.64 -9.90
CA ASN A 133 6.63 -16.06 -9.53
C ASN A 133 6.52 -16.98 -10.76
N GLN A 134 5.93 -16.52 -11.87
CA GLN A 134 5.89 -17.27 -13.13
C GLN A 134 7.28 -17.42 -13.73
N MET A 135 8.05 -16.33 -13.86
CA MET A 135 9.43 -16.40 -14.37
C MET A 135 10.32 -17.31 -13.53
N ILE A 136 10.20 -17.29 -12.19
CA ILE A 136 10.94 -18.20 -11.30
C ILE A 136 10.56 -19.67 -11.53
N GLN A 137 9.28 -19.97 -11.79
CA GLN A 137 8.82 -21.33 -12.12
C GLN A 137 9.33 -21.80 -13.50
N GLU A 138 9.32 -20.91 -14.51
CA GLU A 138 9.85 -21.19 -15.84
C GLU A 138 11.37 -21.43 -15.81
N GLU A 139 12.11 -20.60 -15.06
CA GLU A 139 13.56 -20.78 -14.87
C GLU A 139 13.86 -22.08 -14.11
N ALA A 140 13.13 -22.37 -13.03
CA ALA A 140 13.28 -23.63 -12.29
C ALA A 140 12.99 -24.86 -13.17
N ALA A 141 11.93 -24.82 -13.99
CA ALA A 141 11.60 -25.89 -14.93
C ALA A 141 12.70 -26.06 -16.01
N ARG A 142 13.25 -24.96 -16.51
CA ARG A 142 14.37 -24.97 -17.48
C ARG A 142 15.66 -25.55 -16.87
N LEU A 143 15.98 -25.21 -15.61
CA LEU A 143 17.12 -25.80 -14.90
C LEU A 143 16.90 -27.30 -14.65
N GLN A 144 15.68 -27.73 -14.33
CA GLN A 144 15.34 -29.16 -14.18
C GLN A 144 15.49 -29.91 -15.51
N GLN A 145 15.02 -29.35 -16.63
CA GLN A 145 15.20 -29.93 -17.97
C GLN A 145 16.70 -30.10 -18.30
N GLN A 146 17.51 -29.06 -18.11
CA GLN A 146 18.97 -29.15 -18.31
C GLN A 146 19.61 -30.20 -17.39
N GLY A 147 19.20 -30.30 -16.12
CA GLY A 147 19.70 -31.34 -15.21
C GLY A 147 19.37 -32.77 -15.68
N VAL A 148 18.22 -32.96 -16.33
CA VAL A 148 17.84 -34.24 -16.96
C VAL A 148 18.66 -34.49 -18.22
N GLU A 149 18.87 -33.49 -19.08
CA GLU A 149 19.73 -33.62 -20.28
C GLU A 149 21.18 -33.95 -19.91
N TYR A 150 21.76 -33.26 -18.92
CA TYR A 150 23.10 -33.54 -18.41
C TYR A 150 23.23 -34.95 -17.81
N SER A 151 22.22 -35.44 -17.09
CA SER A 151 22.27 -36.80 -16.52
C SER A 151 22.20 -37.88 -17.62
N GLN A 152 21.34 -37.71 -18.63
CA GLN A 152 21.27 -38.59 -19.80
C GLN A 152 22.57 -38.58 -20.62
N ALA A 153 23.15 -37.40 -20.90
CA ALA A 153 24.41 -37.28 -21.62
C ALA A 153 25.58 -37.95 -20.86
N LEU A 154 25.61 -37.84 -19.54
CA LEU A 154 26.60 -38.47 -18.68
C LEU A 154 26.42 -40.00 -18.59
N GLU A 155 25.18 -40.50 -18.66
CA GLU A 155 24.89 -41.93 -18.75
C GLU A 155 25.26 -42.52 -20.12
N GLN A 156 24.99 -41.81 -21.21
CA GLN A 156 25.43 -42.17 -22.56
C GLN A 156 26.96 -42.22 -22.64
N ALA A 157 27.67 -41.21 -22.15
CA ALA A 157 29.13 -41.16 -22.12
C ALA A 157 29.75 -42.31 -21.29
N LYS A 158 29.12 -42.71 -20.17
CA LYS A 158 29.50 -43.92 -19.43
C LYS A 158 29.32 -45.18 -20.27
N ALA A 159 28.15 -45.36 -20.88
CA ALA A 159 27.85 -46.52 -21.70
C ALA A 159 28.78 -46.66 -22.92
N GLU A 160 29.19 -45.54 -23.53
CA GLU A 160 30.22 -45.51 -24.58
C GLU A 160 31.61 -45.83 -24.05
N GLY A 161 32.01 -45.25 -22.92
CA GLY A 161 33.27 -45.57 -22.25
C GLY A 161 33.40 -47.05 -21.88
N ASP A 162 32.32 -47.67 -21.41
CA ASP A 162 32.30 -49.09 -21.08
C ASP A 162 32.24 -50.01 -22.31
N LYS A 163 31.56 -49.61 -23.40
CA LYS A 163 31.70 -50.29 -24.71
C LYS A 163 33.15 -50.22 -25.21
N ALA A 164 33.80 -49.06 -25.15
CA ALA A 164 35.19 -48.89 -25.57
C ALA A 164 36.15 -49.75 -24.72
N ARG A 165 35.94 -49.82 -23.40
CA ARG A 165 36.67 -50.72 -22.49
C ARG A 165 36.48 -52.20 -22.86
N GLN A 166 35.25 -52.63 -23.18
CA GLN A 166 34.97 -54.00 -23.62
C GLN A 166 35.67 -54.34 -24.94
N VAL A 167 35.63 -53.44 -25.92
CA VAL A 167 36.35 -53.61 -27.21
C VAL A 167 37.86 -53.69 -27.00
N ALA A 168 38.44 -52.78 -26.20
CA ALA A 168 39.86 -52.79 -25.87
C ALA A 168 40.27 -54.08 -25.14
N ALA A 169 39.44 -54.57 -24.20
CA ALA A 169 39.68 -55.83 -23.50
C ALA A 169 39.58 -57.05 -24.43
N ALA A 170 38.68 -57.04 -25.42
CA ALA A 170 38.59 -58.08 -26.44
C ALA A 170 39.82 -58.06 -27.37
N GLN A 171 40.22 -56.89 -27.87
CA GLN A 171 41.44 -56.73 -28.67
C GLN A 171 42.70 -57.17 -27.91
N ALA A 172 42.81 -56.83 -26.62
CA ALA A 172 43.92 -57.28 -25.76
C ALA A 172 43.94 -58.81 -25.59
N LYS A 173 42.78 -59.46 -25.46
CA LYS A 173 42.69 -60.94 -25.44
C LYS A 173 43.16 -61.54 -26.77
N VAL A 174 42.73 -61.00 -27.91
CA VAL A 174 43.16 -61.46 -29.25
C VAL A 174 44.66 -61.27 -29.45
N ALA A 175 45.21 -60.11 -29.11
CA ALA A 175 46.65 -59.83 -29.21
C ALA A 175 47.49 -60.76 -28.32
N ASN A 176 47.01 -61.08 -27.12
CA ASN A 176 47.67 -62.04 -26.22
C ASN A 176 47.54 -63.49 -26.70
N ALA A 177 46.44 -63.87 -27.35
CA ALA A 177 46.29 -65.17 -28.00
C ALA A 177 47.25 -65.32 -29.19
N ALA A 178 47.33 -64.30 -30.05
CA ALA A 178 48.27 -64.26 -31.18
C ALA A 178 49.73 -64.33 -30.72
N LYS A 179 50.11 -63.61 -29.64
CA LYS A 179 51.44 -63.73 -29.02
C LYS A 179 51.74 -65.14 -28.51
N LYS A 180 50.76 -65.82 -27.90
CA LYS A 180 50.91 -67.22 -27.47
C LYS A 180 51.06 -68.18 -28.66
N GLN A 181 50.27 -67.99 -29.72
CA GLN A 181 50.39 -68.79 -30.94
C GLN A 181 51.75 -68.58 -31.62
N ALA A 182 52.24 -67.34 -31.72
CA ALA A 182 53.56 -67.03 -32.24
C ALA A 182 54.68 -67.66 -31.39
N ALA A 183 54.60 -67.58 -30.06
CA ALA A 183 55.58 -68.21 -29.17
C ALA A 183 55.55 -69.75 -29.23
N LEU A 184 54.37 -70.37 -29.41
CA LEU A 184 54.25 -71.81 -29.64
C LEU A 184 54.76 -72.22 -31.02
N ALA A 185 54.52 -71.42 -32.06
CA ALA A 185 55.07 -71.65 -33.39
C ALA A 185 56.59 -71.49 -33.41
N GLU A 186 57.14 -70.52 -32.68
CA GLU A 186 58.59 -70.36 -32.51
C GLU A 186 59.19 -71.52 -31.70
N ALA A 187 58.53 -71.96 -30.62
CA ALA A 187 58.95 -73.14 -29.87
C ALA A 187 58.91 -74.42 -30.72
N ALA A 188 57.89 -74.59 -31.57
CA ALA A 188 57.81 -75.68 -32.52
C ALA A 188 58.87 -75.58 -33.64
N ALA A 189 59.16 -74.38 -34.14
CA ALA A 189 60.22 -74.14 -35.12
C ALA A 189 61.62 -74.37 -34.53
N ARG A 190 61.83 -74.02 -33.26
CA ARG A 190 63.04 -74.37 -32.50
C ARG A 190 63.14 -75.88 -32.31
N ALA A 191 62.09 -76.56 -31.84
CA ALA A 191 62.09 -78.02 -31.70
C ALA A 191 62.32 -78.75 -33.04
N MET A 192 61.70 -78.29 -34.13
CA MET A 192 61.98 -78.76 -35.50
C MET A 192 63.46 -78.54 -35.86
N ARG A 193 64.03 -77.38 -35.53
CA ARG A 193 65.45 -77.08 -35.78
C ARG A 193 66.37 -77.95 -34.93
N ASP A 194 66.02 -78.22 -33.68
CA ASP A 194 66.80 -79.04 -32.75
C ASP A 194 66.78 -80.52 -33.20
N ILE A 195 65.63 -81.03 -33.67
CA ILE A 195 65.51 -82.33 -34.37
C ILE A 195 66.37 -82.32 -35.65
N ASN A 196 66.36 -81.24 -36.41
CA ASN A 196 67.20 -81.09 -37.62
C ASN A 196 68.67 -80.72 -37.30
N SER A 197 69.03 -80.66 -36.01
CA SER A 197 70.40 -80.42 -35.51
C SER A 197 70.87 -81.55 -34.58
N SER A 198 70.13 -82.65 -34.47
CA SER A 198 70.49 -83.81 -33.64
C SER A 198 71.46 -84.75 -34.35
N ASP A 199 72.45 -84.19 -35.05
CA ASP A 199 73.67 -84.85 -35.51
C ASP A 199 74.83 -83.84 -35.44
N GLY A 200 75.83 -84.10 -34.61
CA GLY A 200 76.90 -83.16 -34.24
C GLY A 200 76.78 -82.58 -32.81
N GLY A 201 77.57 -83.11 -31.88
CA GLY A 201 77.50 -82.77 -30.45
C GLY A 201 78.28 -81.52 -30.00
N ALA A 202 77.98 -81.08 -28.78
CA ALA A 202 78.63 -80.01 -27.99
C ALA A 202 79.91 -80.56 -27.25
N PRO A 203 80.60 -79.88 -26.27
CA PRO A 203 80.22 -78.65 -25.54
C PRO A 203 81.34 -77.66 -25.08
N ALA A 204 80.89 -76.55 -24.45
CA ALA A 204 81.55 -75.74 -23.40
C ALA A 204 82.81 -74.90 -23.79
N SER A 205 83.19 -73.83 -23.07
CA SER A 205 82.87 -73.42 -21.68
C SER A 205 82.88 -71.90 -21.40
N THR A 206 82.03 -71.46 -20.45
CA THR A 206 82.01 -70.18 -19.68
C THR A 206 83.17 -70.07 -18.65
N PRO A 207 83.50 -68.93 -17.96
CA PRO A 207 82.65 -67.83 -17.42
C PRO A 207 83.25 -66.40 -17.64
N ALA A 208 83.05 -65.28 -16.90
CA ALA A 208 82.49 -65.00 -15.56
C ALA A 208 82.06 -63.51 -15.29
N THR A 209 81.27 -63.32 -14.21
CA THR A 209 81.18 -62.17 -13.25
C THR A 209 81.15 -60.68 -13.68
N THR A 210 79.95 -60.06 -13.63
CA THR A 210 79.45 -59.06 -12.63
C THR A 210 80.40 -58.12 -11.84
N PRO A 211 79.92 -57.02 -11.17
CA PRO A 211 78.82 -56.06 -11.45
C PRO A 211 79.12 -54.58 -11.02
N LYS A 212 78.22 -53.60 -11.26
CA LYS A 212 77.96 -52.47 -10.31
C LYS A 212 76.74 -51.54 -10.61
N LYS A 213 76.06 -51.15 -9.52
CA LYS A 213 75.45 -49.85 -9.10
C LYS A 213 75.02 -48.77 -10.14
N SER A 214 74.07 -47.84 -9.87
CA SER A 214 72.89 -47.64 -8.97
C SER A 214 72.63 -46.11 -8.81
N LYS A 215 71.40 -45.68 -8.41
CA LYS A 215 71.03 -44.28 -8.05
C LYS A 215 70.94 -43.32 -9.27
N LYS A 216 70.20 -42.20 -9.29
CA LYS A 216 69.40 -41.44 -8.28
C LYS A 216 68.26 -40.72 -9.06
N SER A 217 66.96 -40.90 -8.79
CA SER A 217 66.11 -40.19 -7.80
C SER A 217 66.06 -38.64 -7.87
N GLY A 218 65.00 -38.11 -8.48
CA GLY A 218 64.05 -37.16 -7.87
C GLY A 218 64.41 -35.66 -7.74
N GLY A 219 63.38 -34.81 -7.91
CA GLY A 219 63.44 -33.34 -7.81
C GLY A 219 63.55 -32.67 -9.19
N ASN A 220 62.73 -31.67 -9.54
CA ASN A 220 61.64 -31.01 -8.80
C ASN A 220 60.51 -30.62 -9.76
#